data_AF-A0AAP4Y4D9-F1
#
_entry.id   AF-A0AAP4Y4D9-F1
#
_cell.length_a   1.000
_cell.length_b   1.000
_cell.length_c   1.000
_cell.angle_alpha   90.00
_cell.angle_beta   90.00
_cell.angle_gamma   90.00
#
_symmetry.space_group_name_H-M   'P 1'
#
loop_
_entity.id
_entity.type
_entity.pdbx_description
1 polymer ?
#
loop_
_entity_poly.entity_id
_entity_poly.type
_entity_poly.pdbx_seq_one_letter_code
_entity_poly.pdbx_strand_id
1 'polypeptide(L)'
;MVRTRRRRRPGRRLSLGAALLAAVASPLFPASTLRAQIPSKFENLKVLPKDISRDSLVSVMRGFALGLGVRCQFCHVGKEGQPFSKWNFKSDDKAAKRKARFMLRMVDYLNRERLPTLPARADASREDPPVTVTCRTCHRGIPVPRPLGDVLELAARRSGLDSAVAVYGDLRRRYYGSGSYDFGERTLVELADRLVDSKRIPEAVRFLQLNLEQYPESVPTYVALSRAHEAAGDRSAAVAALEKATSLRPDDRRIRSELERLRKEGT
;
A
#
# COMPACT_ATOMS: atom_id res chain seq x y z
N MET A 1 -85.65 -17.46 -3.89
CA MET A 1 -85.83 -18.53 -2.88
C MET A 1 -85.06 -19.77 -3.34
N VAL A 2 -83.75 -19.86 -3.04
CA VAL A 2 -82.96 -21.11 -3.13
C VAL A 2 -81.94 -21.06 -2.00
N ARG A 3 -81.95 -22.12 -1.19
CA ARG A 3 -81.19 -22.30 0.06
C ARG A 3 -80.20 -23.44 -0.17
N THR A 4 -79.17 -23.52 0.68
CA THR A 4 -78.19 -24.61 0.87
C THR A 4 -76.95 -24.57 -0.05
N ARG A 5 -75.72 -24.88 0.37
CA ARG A 5 -75.18 -25.56 1.58
C ARG A 5 -73.67 -25.21 1.69
N ARG A 6 -73.23 -24.59 2.79
CA ARG A 6 -71.79 -24.41 3.10
C ARG A 6 -71.23 -25.74 3.66
N ARG A 7 -70.27 -26.36 2.96
CA ARG A 7 -69.48 -27.49 3.48
C ARG A 7 -68.39 -26.97 4.43
N ARG A 8 -68.39 -27.46 5.68
CA ARG A 8 -67.25 -27.39 6.62
C ARG A 8 -66.15 -28.36 6.15
N ARG A 9 -64.88 -27.95 6.26
CA ARG A 9 -63.72 -28.85 6.24
C ARG A 9 -62.89 -28.66 7.53
N PRO A 10 -62.22 -29.73 8.00
CA PRO A 10 -61.88 -29.93 9.40
C PRO A 10 -60.54 -29.30 9.79
N GLY A 11 -60.41 -29.03 11.10
CA GLY A 11 -59.26 -28.39 11.72
C GLY A 11 -57.94 -29.14 11.55
N ARG A 12 -56.90 -28.41 11.16
CA ARG A 12 -55.50 -28.83 11.26
C ARG A 12 -55.07 -28.73 12.72
N ARG A 13 -54.71 -29.88 13.30
CA ARG A 13 -54.02 -29.99 14.59
C ARG A 13 -52.63 -29.36 14.46
N LEU A 14 -52.31 -28.37 15.30
CA LEU A 14 -50.93 -27.91 15.47
C LEU A 14 -50.19 -28.92 16.35
N SER A 15 -49.19 -29.58 15.77
CA SER A 15 -48.19 -30.35 16.51
C SER A 15 -47.05 -29.40 16.86
N LEU A 16 -46.85 -29.10 18.14
CA LEU A 16 -45.62 -28.45 18.63
C LEU A 16 -44.46 -29.44 18.46
N GLY A 17 -43.63 -29.25 17.44
CA GLY A 17 -42.32 -29.88 17.31
C GLY A 17 -41.28 -29.04 18.02
N ALA A 18 -40.68 -29.59 19.07
CA ALA A 18 -39.59 -28.97 19.82
C ALA A 18 -38.38 -28.71 18.89
N ALA A 19 -38.02 -27.43 18.71
CA ALA A 19 -36.80 -27.05 18.03
C ALA A 19 -35.60 -27.31 18.95
N LEU A 20 -34.81 -28.34 18.64
CA LEU A 20 -33.49 -28.54 19.24
C LEU A 20 -32.58 -27.39 18.79
N LEU A 21 -32.26 -26.49 19.73
CA LEU A 21 -31.14 -25.56 19.62
C LEU A 21 -29.84 -26.36 19.66
N ALA A 22 -29.28 -26.67 18.49
CA ALA A 22 -27.90 -27.14 18.38
C ALA A 22 -26.97 -25.98 18.77
N ALA A 23 -26.45 -26.02 20.00
CA ALA A 23 -25.40 -25.12 20.45
C ALA A 23 -24.14 -25.38 19.59
N VAL A 24 -23.85 -24.46 18.67
CA VAL A 24 -22.57 -24.43 17.96
C VAL A 24 -21.51 -24.02 18.97
N ALA A 25 -20.86 -25.01 19.58
CA ALA A 25 -19.68 -24.80 20.41
C ALA A 25 -18.53 -24.34 19.51
N SER A 26 -18.36 -23.02 19.38
CA SER A 26 -17.15 -22.43 18.82
C SER A 26 -15.95 -22.91 19.65
N PRO A 27 -14.94 -23.57 19.05
CA PRO A 27 -13.77 -23.99 19.80
C PRO A 27 -13.03 -22.72 20.25
N LEU A 28 -13.11 -22.43 21.54
CA LEU A 28 -12.24 -21.48 22.22
C LEU A 28 -10.82 -22.04 22.13
N PHE A 29 -10.01 -21.53 21.21
CA PHE A 29 -8.57 -21.77 21.23
C PHE A 29 -8.00 -21.09 22.49
N PRO A 30 -7.47 -21.82 23.48
CA PRO A 30 -6.94 -21.21 24.69
C PRO A 30 -5.68 -20.42 24.34
N ALA A 31 -5.71 -19.10 24.59
CA ALA A 31 -4.58 -18.18 24.44
C ALA A 31 -3.30 -18.64 25.20
N SER A 32 -3.47 -19.57 26.14
CA SER A 32 -2.43 -20.23 26.93
C SER A 32 -1.37 -20.95 26.09
N THR A 33 -1.71 -21.48 24.91
CA THR A 33 -0.78 -22.28 24.10
C THR A 33 0.29 -21.44 23.38
N LEU A 34 -0.02 -20.18 23.03
CA LEU A 34 0.93 -19.25 22.41
C LEU A 34 2.00 -18.74 23.40
N ARG A 35 1.62 -18.55 24.68
CA ARG A 35 2.53 -18.04 25.72
C ARG A 35 3.62 -19.05 26.10
N ALA A 36 3.31 -20.34 26.02
CA ALA A 36 4.23 -21.44 26.32
C ALA A 36 5.31 -21.68 25.24
N GLN A 37 5.14 -21.13 24.03
CA GLN A 37 6.04 -21.38 22.90
C GLN A 37 7.21 -20.39 22.80
N ILE A 38 7.13 -19.24 23.48
CA ILE A 38 8.16 -18.19 23.39
C ILE A 38 9.18 -18.37 24.53
N PRO A 39 10.50 -18.43 24.24
CA PRO A 39 11.54 -18.56 25.26
C PRO A 39 11.39 -17.54 26.40
N SER A 40 11.73 -17.94 27.63
CA SER A 40 11.80 -17.04 28.79
C SER A 40 13.08 -16.20 28.83
N LYS A 41 14.15 -16.71 28.22
CA LYS A 41 15.46 -16.07 28.15
C LYS A 41 15.79 -15.71 26.71
N PHE A 42 16.30 -14.50 26.51
CA PHE A 42 16.70 -14.00 25.21
C PHE A 42 18.22 -13.85 25.15
N GLU A 43 18.80 -14.24 24.02
CA GLU A 43 20.24 -14.18 23.78
C GLU A 43 20.52 -13.29 22.56
N ASN A 44 21.74 -12.73 22.52
CA ASN A 44 22.23 -11.94 21.38
C ASN A 44 21.39 -10.68 21.06
N LEU A 45 20.85 -10.02 22.11
CA LEU A 45 20.29 -8.67 22.03
C LEU A 45 21.42 -7.64 21.93
N LYS A 46 21.49 -6.94 20.80
CA LYS A 46 22.58 -5.97 20.47
C LYS A 46 22.12 -4.51 20.42
N VAL A 47 20.81 -4.26 20.49
CA VAL A 47 20.21 -2.90 20.36
C VAL A 47 19.13 -2.72 21.40
N LEU A 48 18.23 -3.70 21.54
CA LEU A 48 17.22 -3.71 22.60
C LEU A 48 17.86 -4.02 23.97
N PRO A 49 17.28 -3.52 25.09
CA PRO A 49 17.77 -3.79 26.44
C PRO A 49 17.91 -5.28 26.72
N LYS A 50 18.96 -5.68 27.44
CA LYS A 50 19.25 -7.10 27.74
C LYS A 50 18.27 -7.70 28.77
N ASP A 51 17.67 -6.84 29.59
CA ASP A 51 16.73 -7.12 30.66
C ASP A 51 15.26 -6.89 30.24
N ILE A 52 15.00 -6.64 28.95
CA ILE A 52 13.65 -6.44 28.42
C ILE A 52 12.71 -7.60 28.80
N SER A 53 11.50 -7.27 29.26
CA SER A 53 10.49 -8.27 29.57
C SER A 53 10.09 -9.06 28.31
N ARG A 54 9.65 -10.31 28.49
CA ARG A 54 9.13 -11.13 27.39
C ARG A 54 8.01 -10.42 26.63
N ASP A 55 7.03 -9.89 27.35
CA ASP A 55 5.84 -9.30 26.73
C ASP A 55 6.20 -8.04 25.94
N SER A 56 7.12 -7.21 26.46
CA SER A 56 7.66 -6.04 25.76
C SER A 56 8.42 -6.45 24.49
N LEU A 57 9.30 -7.46 24.57
CA LEU A 57 10.05 -7.92 23.40
C LEU A 57 9.13 -8.46 22.31
N VAL A 58 8.13 -9.26 22.68
CA VAL A 58 7.14 -9.81 21.74
C VAL A 58 6.32 -8.70 21.09
N SER A 59 5.91 -7.69 21.85
CA SER A 59 5.22 -6.51 21.33
C SER A 59 6.06 -5.77 20.29
N VAL A 60 7.33 -5.51 20.60
CA VAL A 60 8.30 -4.88 19.68
C VAL A 60 8.45 -5.70 18.40
N MET A 61 8.63 -7.02 18.49
CA MET A 61 8.78 -7.89 17.32
C MET A 61 7.52 -7.93 16.45
N ARG A 62 6.32 -7.95 17.06
CA ARG A 62 5.04 -7.83 16.33
C ARG A 62 4.91 -6.49 15.62
N GLY A 63 5.35 -5.40 16.27
CA GLY A 63 5.41 -4.07 15.66
C GLY A 63 6.28 -4.05 14.40
N PHE A 64 7.44 -4.70 14.42
CA PHE A 64 8.30 -4.82 13.23
C PHE A 64 7.63 -5.63 12.12
N ALA A 65 7.07 -6.79 12.46
CA ALA A 65 6.38 -7.66 11.50
C ALA A 65 5.24 -6.90 10.79
N LEU A 66 4.41 -6.17 11.55
CA LEU A 66 3.31 -5.37 11.02
C LEU A 66 3.80 -4.17 10.21
N GLY A 67 4.85 -3.48 10.66
CA GLY A 67 5.40 -2.32 9.97
C GLY A 67 5.98 -2.67 8.59
N LEU A 68 6.60 -3.85 8.48
CA LEU A 68 7.22 -4.35 7.25
C LEU A 68 6.29 -5.23 6.40
N GLY A 69 5.13 -5.65 6.93
CA GLY A 69 4.22 -6.59 6.27
C GLY A 69 4.83 -7.98 6.05
N VAL A 70 5.63 -8.45 7.01
CA VAL A 70 6.33 -9.74 6.95
C VAL A 70 5.99 -10.60 8.16
N ARG A 71 6.37 -11.89 8.12
CA ARG A 71 6.25 -12.82 9.25
C ARG A 71 7.61 -13.09 9.89
N CYS A 72 7.61 -13.66 11.10
CA CYS A 72 8.79 -13.79 11.97
C CYS A 72 10.01 -14.43 11.28
N GLN A 73 9.76 -15.44 10.43
CA GLN A 73 10.78 -16.16 9.66
C GLN A 73 11.49 -15.28 8.63
N PHE A 74 10.97 -14.09 8.30
CA PHE A 74 11.69 -13.15 7.43
C PHE A 74 13.04 -12.77 8.06
N CYS A 75 13.04 -12.46 9.35
CA CYS A 75 14.24 -12.09 10.10
C CYS A 75 14.85 -13.26 10.88
N HIS A 76 14.05 -14.17 11.44
CA HIS A 76 14.55 -15.24 12.30
C HIS A 76 14.74 -16.56 11.53
N VAL A 77 15.68 -17.38 12.01
CA VAL A 77 15.92 -18.72 11.48
C VAL A 77 14.88 -19.67 12.09
N GLY A 78 13.92 -20.09 11.28
CA GLY A 78 12.84 -20.99 11.66
C GLY A 78 11.88 -21.21 10.51
N LYS A 79 10.99 -22.20 10.66
CA LYS A 79 9.99 -22.56 9.66
C LYS A 79 8.60 -22.18 10.15
N GLU A 80 7.83 -21.55 9.27
CA GLU A 80 6.45 -21.20 9.54
C GLU A 80 5.63 -22.43 9.94
N GLY A 81 4.75 -22.26 10.93
CA GLY A 81 3.90 -23.33 11.45
C GLY A 81 4.61 -24.31 12.40
N GLN A 82 5.94 -24.23 12.56
CA GLN A 82 6.64 -24.99 13.60
C GLN A 82 6.62 -24.25 14.94
N PRO A 83 6.60 -24.98 16.07
CA PRO A 83 6.71 -24.37 17.39
C PRO A 83 7.95 -23.49 17.50
N PHE A 84 7.81 -22.31 18.11
CA PHE A 84 8.92 -21.37 18.31
C PHE A 84 10.07 -21.95 19.15
N SER A 85 9.86 -23.01 19.94
CA SER A 85 10.93 -23.73 20.62
C SER A 85 11.96 -24.36 19.67
N LYS A 86 11.60 -24.61 18.40
CA LYS A 86 12.52 -25.13 17.37
C LYS A 86 13.25 -24.02 16.59
N TRP A 87 12.94 -22.75 16.86
CA TRP A 87 13.50 -21.63 16.13
C TRP A 87 14.82 -21.17 16.76
N ASN A 88 15.78 -20.78 15.91
CA ASN A 88 17.02 -20.17 16.37
C ASN A 88 16.89 -18.65 16.33
N PHE A 89 16.27 -18.08 17.37
CA PHE A 89 16.07 -16.63 17.48
C PHE A 89 17.37 -15.85 17.61
N LYS A 90 18.42 -16.43 18.18
CA LYS A 90 19.71 -15.75 18.46
C LYS A 90 20.60 -15.63 17.23
N SER A 91 20.51 -16.55 16.27
CA SER A 91 21.33 -16.56 15.05
C SER A 91 21.24 -15.26 14.26
N ASP A 92 22.36 -14.86 13.65
CA ASP A 92 22.49 -13.70 12.77
C ASP A 92 22.63 -14.09 11.31
N ASP A 93 22.35 -15.34 10.94
CA ASP A 93 22.61 -15.89 9.61
C ASP A 93 21.78 -15.17 8.53
N LYS A 94 20.56 -14.74 8.87
CA LYS A 94 19.70 -13.99 7.95
C LYS A 94 20.14 -12.54 7.80
N ALA A 95 20.43 -12.14 6.57
CA ALA A 95 20.76 -10.75 6.22
C ALA A 95 19.67 -9.75 6.66
N ALA A 96 18.40 -10.15 6.64
CA ALA A 96 17.28 -9.32 7.12
C ALA A 96 17.41 -8.95 8.60
N LYS A 97 17.88 -9.85 9.48
CA LYS A 97 18.09 -9.55 10.90
C LYS A 97 19.25 -8.59 11.14
N ARG A 98 20.35 -8.76 10.39
CA ARG A 98 21.48 -7.83 10.44
C ARG A 98 21.05 -6.42 9.99
N LYS A 99 20.29 -6.33 8.90
CA LYS A 99 19.68 -5.08 8.42
C LYS A 99 18.70 -4.48 9.43
N ALA A 100 17.85 -5.28 10.05
CA ALA A 100 16.91 -4.80 11.07
C ALA A 100 17.64 -4.11 12.22
N ARG A 101 18.76 -4.66 12.72
CA ARG A 101 19.55 -4.01 13.77
C ARG A 101 20.10 -2.65 13.36
N PHE A 102 20.53 -2.50 12.10
CA PHE A 102 20.93 -1.19 11.58
C PHE A 102 19.75 -0.22 11.58
N MET A 103 18.59 -0.66 11.07
CA MET A 103 17.37 0.16 11.04
C MET A 103 16.90 0.58 12.43
N LEU A 104 17.04 -0.27 13.45
CA LEU A 104 16.71 0.09 14.83
C LEU A 104 17.57 1.25 15.35
N ARG A 105 18.88 1.21 15.08
CA ARG A 105 19.78 2.31 15.46
C ARG A 105 19.47 3.59 14.68
N MET A 106 19.13 3.46 13.40
CA MET A 106 18.74 4.60 12.57
C MET A 106 17.46 5.26 13.11
N VAL A 107 16.43 4.49 13.44
CA VAL A 107 15.17 5.02 13.99
C VAL A 107 15.37 5.64 15.37
N ASP A 108 16.15 5.00 16.25
CA ASP A 108 16.50 5.56 17.56
C ASP A 108 17.22 6.90 17.42
N TYR A 109 18.24 6.95 16.55
CA TYR A 109 18.97 8.16 16.22
C TYR A 109 18.08 9.28 15.66
N LEU A 110 17.21 8.95 14.70
CA LEU A 110 16.27 9.93 14.15
C LEU A 110 15.39 10.51 15.26
N ASN A 111 14.81 9.67 16.10
CA ASN A 111 13.87 10.10 17.13
C ASN A 111 14.53 10.91 18.26
N ARG A 112 15.75 10.53 18.68
CA ARG A 112 16.41 11.12 19.86
C ARG A 112 17.34 12.27 19.53
N GLU A 113 18.00 12.22 18.38
CA GLU A 113 19.10 13.14 18.05
C GLU A 113 18.78 14.09 16.90
N ARG A 114 17.88 13.73 15.96
CA ARG A 114 17.62 14.53 14.75
C ARG A 114 16.31 15.25 14.74
N LEU A 115 15.23 14.52 15.01
CA LEU A 115 13.92 15.14 15.02
C LEU A 115 13.84 16.30 16.03
N PRO A 116 14.42 16.24 17.25
CA PRO A 116 14.41 17.38 18.18
C PRO A 116 15.14 18.63 17.70
N THR A 117 16.08 18.52 16.75
CA THR A 117 16.88 19.66 16.26
C THR A 117 16.22 20.41 15.09
N LEU A 118 15.02 20.02 14.67
CA LEU A 118 14.31 20.69 13.58
C LEU A 118 13.92 22.12 14.00
N PRO A 119 14.21 23.17 13.20
CA PRO A 119 13.92 24.56 13.56
C PRO A 119 12.45 24.82 13.92
N ALA A 120 11.52 24.15 13.23
CA ALA A 120 10.07 24.18 13.48
C ALA A 120 9.61 23.31 14.67
N ARG A 121 10.52 22.85 15.53
CA ARG A 121 10.21 22.28 16.84
C ARG A 121 10.61 23.20 18.00
N ALA A 122 11.14 24.38 17.70
CA ALA A 122 11.48 25.41 18.67
C ALA A 122 10.31 26.38 18.92
N ASP A 123 9.32 26.46 18.02
CA ASP A 123 8.09 27.22 18.21
C ASP A 123 6.99 26.35 18.84
N ALA A 124 6.19 26.96 19.72
CA ALA A 124 5.28 26.29 20.64
C ALA A 124 3.98 25.74 20.00
N SER A 125 3.94 25.50 18.69
CA SER A 125 2.76 25.05 17.94
C SER A 125 2.59 23.51 17.91
N ARG A 126 2.98 22.84 19.00
CA ARG A 126 3.21 21.38 19.03
C ARG A 126 1.95 20.51 18.93
N GLU A 127 2.05 19.45 18.14
CA GLU A 127 1.34 18.19 18.37
C GLU A 127 1.84 17.55 19.69
N ASP A 128 0.92 17.33 20.63
CA ASP A 128 1.14 16.56 21.86
C ASP A 128 0.35 15.23 21.75
N PRO A 129 1.02 14.06 21.71
CA PRO A 129 2.46 13.82 21.90
C PRO A 129 3.34 14.14 20.67
N PRO A 130 4.67 14.32 20.84
CA PRO A 130 5.59 14.63 19.75
C PRO A 130 5.60 13.55 18.65
N VAL A 131 5.72 14.00 17.39
CA VAL A 131 5.90 13.10 16.24
C VAL A 131 7.16 12.24 16.39
N THR A 132 6.97 10.93 16.23
CA THR A 132 8.05 9.94 16.19
C THR A 132 8.02 9.16 14.87
N VAL A 133 9.20 8.77 14.41
CA VAL A 133 9.38 7.84 13.29
C VAL A 133 9.34 6.42 13.82
N THR A 134 8.58 5.57 13.15
CA THR A 134 8.55 4.12 13.40
C THR A 134 8.89 3.37 12.12
N CYS A 135 9.01 2.05 12.22
CA CYS A 135 9.16 1.20 11.03
C CYS A 135 8.02 1.45 10.03
N ARG A 136 6.78 1.63 10.52
CA ARG A 136 5.59 1.84 9.69
C ARG A 136 5.63 3.17 8.94
N THR A 137 6.28 4.21 9.48
CA THR A 137 6.37 5.54 8.83
C THR A 137 6.94 5.44 7.42
N CYS A 138 7.99 4.64 7.23
CA CYS A 138 8.60 4.40 5.91
C CYS A 138 8.08 3.12 5.25
N HIS A 139 8.06 2.00 5.98
CA HIS A 139 7.75 0.69 5.39
C HIS A 139 6.30 0.53 4.99
N ARG A 140 5.36 1.14 5.73
CA ARG A 140 3.93 1.13 5.38
C ARG A 140 3.38 -0.25 4.98
N GLY A 141 3.86 -1.32 5.63
CA GLY A 141 3.44 -2.70 5.36
C GLY A 141 4.15 -3.41 4.20
N ILE A 142 5.27 -2.89 3.71
CA ILE A 142 6.12 -3.55 2.70
C ILE A 142 7.59 -3.63 3.14
N PRO A 143 8.30 -4.73 2.81
CA PRO A 143 9.67 -4.94 3.29
C PRO A 143 10.71 -4.05 2.61
N VAL A 144 10.38 -3.49 1.44
CA VAL A 144 11.23 -2.58 0.68
C VAL A 144 10.42 -1.31 0.40
N PRO A 145 10.59 -0.24 1.19
CA PRO A 145 9.85 1.00 1.04
C PRO A 145 10.38 1.75 -0.18
N ARG A 146 9.69 1.60 -1.31
CA ARG A 146 9.99 2.31 -2.54
C ARG A 146 8.69 2.93 -3.07
N PRO A 147 8.71 4.19 -3.54
CA PRO A 147 7.56 4.80 -4.20
C PRO A 147 7.08 3.95 -5.38
N LEU A 148 5.76 3.97 -5.67
CA LEU A 148 5.19 3.17 -6.75
C LEU A 148 5.85 3.48 -8.09
N GLY A 149 6.01 4.76 -8.44
CA GLY A 149 6.66 5.18 -9.69
C GLY A 149 8.03 4.53 -9.90
N ASP A 150 8.88 4.49 -8.87
CA ASP A 150 10.21 3.90 -8.96
C ASP A 150 10.18 2.37 -9.07
N VAL A 151 9.16 1.72 -8.48
CA VAL A 151 8.95 0.27 -8.66
C VAL A 151 8.61 -0.04 -10.11
N LEU A 152 7.69 0.74 -10.70
CA LEU A 152 7.25 0.56 -12.09
C LEU A 152 8.37 0.90 -13.07
N GLU A 153 9.12 1.98 -12.84
CA GLU A 153 10.24 2.34 -13.68
C GLU A 153 11.32 1.25 -13.67
N LEU A 154 11.63 0.69 -12.49
CA LEU A 154 12.59 -0.40 -12.39
C LEU A 154 12.09 -1.66 -13.11
N ALA A 155 10.81 -1.99 -13.00
CA ALA A 155 10.22 -3.11 -13.72
C ALA A 155 10.31 -2.90 -15.24
N ALA A 156 9.99 -1.69 -15.72
CA ALA A 156 10.09 -1.34 -17.13
C ALA A 156 11.55 -1.48 -17.64
N ARG A 157 12.52 -0.96 -16.89
CA ARG A 157 13.94 -1.02 -17.24
C ARG A 157 14.50 -2.44 -17.27
N ARG A 158 14.05 -3.31 -16.35
CA ARG A 158 14.61 -4.66 -16.20
C ARG A 158 13.91 -5.71 -17.05
N SER A 159 12.61 -5.55 -17.23
CA SER A 159 11.73 -6.61 -17.72
C SER A 159 10.73 -6.12 -18.78
N GLY A 160 10.84 -4.87 -19.23
CA GLY A 160 9.97 -4.29 -20.25
C GLY A 160 8.66 -3.72 -19.71
N LEU A 161 7.98 -2.95 -20.55
CA LEU A 161 6.76 -2.21 -20.19
C LEU A 161 5.60 -3.10 -19.79
N ASP A 162 5.38 -4.23 -20.47
CA ASP A 162 4.30 -5.15 -20.13
C ASP A 162 4.47 -5.71 -18.71
N SER A 163 5.72 -5.98 -18.31
CA SER A 163 6.03 -6.37 -16.94
C SER A 163 5.71 -5.26 -15.95
N ALA A 164 6.02 -4.00 -16.28
CA ALA A 164 5.68 -2.87 -15.41
C ALA A 164 4.16 -2.69 -15.23
N VAL A 165 3.37 -2.84 -16.30
CA VAL A 165 1.91 -2.78 -16.24
C VAL A 165 1.35 -3.94 -15.41
N ALA A 166 1.86 -5.16 -15.59
CA ALA A 166 1.47 -6.31 -14.77
C ALA A 166 1.80 -6.07 -13.29
N VAL A 167 3.00 -5.55 -12.99
CA VAL A 167 3.42 -5.17 -11.63
C VAL A 167 2.49 -4.12 -11.05
N TYR A 168 2.09 -3.08 -11.81
CA TYR A 168 1.10 -2.11 -11.34
C TYR A 168 -0.21 -2.78 -10.95
N GLY A 169 -0.75 -3.65 -11.82
CA GLY A 169 -1.99 -4.39 -11.57
C GLY A 169 -1.91 -5.24 -10.30
N ASP A 170 -0.82 -5.99 -10.13
CA ASP A 170 -0.58 -6.84 -8.96
C ASP A 170 -0.50 -6.02 -7.66
N LEU A 171 0.27 -4.92 -7.69
CA LEU A 171 0.41 -4.04 -6.55
C LEU A 171 -0.90 -3.36 -6.20
N ARG A 172 -1.67 -2.88 -7.19
CA ARG A 172 -2.97 -2.25 -6.97
C ARG A 172 -3.94 -3.24 -6.33
N ARG A 173 -4.07 -4.47 -6.86
CA ARG A 173 -4.95 -5.49 -6.27
C ARG A 173 -4.58 -5.82 -4.82
N ARG A 174 -3.29 -5.80 -4.48
CA ARG A 174 -2.81 -6.18 -3.14
C ARG A 174 -2.79 -5.03 -2.12
N TYR A 175 -2.54 -3.81 -2.57
CA TYR A 175 -2.18 -2.68 -1.69
C TYR A 175 -3.06 -1.44 -1.88
N TYR A 176 -4.03 -1.44 -2.80
CA TYR A 176 -4.94 -0.31 -2.93
C TYR A 176 -5.68 -0.06 -1.60
N GLY A 177 -5.65 1.19 -1.13
CA GLY A 177 -6.23 1.59 0.16
C GLY A 177 -5.41 1.20 1.40
N SER A 178 -4.34 0.41 1.29
CA SER A 178 -3.50 0.06 2.46
C SER A 178 -2.56 1.20 2.89
N GLY A 179 -2.38 2.19 2.01
CA GLY A 179 -1.40 3.24 2.14
C GLY A 179 0.03 2.81 1.82
N SER A 180 0.30 1.56 1.43
CA SER A 180 1.68 1.10 1.10
C SER A 180 2.24 1.77 -0.15
N TYR A 181 1.36 2.09 -1.10
CA TYR A 181 1.65 2.80 -2.32
C TYR A 181 0.59 3.87 -2.54
N ASP A 182 0.99 4.99 -3.15
CA ASP A 182 0.04 5.95 -3.69
C ASP A 182 -0.36 5.50 -5.09
N PHE A 183 -1.66 5.26 -5.28
CA PHE A 183 -2.23 4.92 -6.59
C PHE A 183 -3.05 6.08 -7.18
N GLY A 184 -3.00 7.27 -6.59
CA GLY A 184 -3.65 8.46 -7.11
C GLY A 184 -3.09 8.87 -8.46
N GLU A 185 -3.89 9.64 -9.21
CA GLU A 185 -3.61 10.01 -10.61
C GLU A 185 -2.22 10.64 -10.81
N ARG A 186 -1.72 11.37 -9.79
CA ARG A 186 -0.46 12.11 -9.85
C ARG A 186 0.77 11.20 -9.96
N THR A 187 0.73 10.01 -9.37
CA THR A 187 1.89 9.12 -9.30
C THR A 187 2.37 8.69 -10.69
N LEU A 188 1.46 8.29 -11.58
CA LEU A 188 1.82 7.90 -12.95
C LEU A 188 2.14 9.10 -13.83
N VAL A 189 1.52 10.25 -13.58
CA VAL A 189 1.84 11.51 -14.27
C VAL A 189 3.28 11.94 -13.96
N GLU A 190 3.68 11.93 -12.69
CA GLU A 190 5.05 12.31 -12.27
C GLU A 190 6.11 11.32 -12.75
N LEU A 191 5.77 10.04 -12.83
CA LEU A 191 6.64 9.05 -13.49
C LEU A 191 6.79 9.38 -14.98
N ALA A 192 5.69 9.67 -15.67
CA ALA A 192 5.71 9.99 -17.09
C ALA A 192 6.52 11.26 -17.38
N ASP A 193 6.37 12.32 -16.57
CA ASP A 193 7.18 13.54 -16.70
C ASP A 193 8.69 13.22 -16.63
N ARG A 194 9.14 12.42 -15.65
CA ARG A 194 10.54 11.96 -15.55
C ARG A 194 11.00 11.15 -16.77
N LEU A 195 10.10 10.34 -17.32
CA LEU A 195 10.38 9.53 -18.51
C LEU A 195 10.50 10.39 -19.76
N VAL A 196 9.69 11.45 -19.89
CA VAL A 196 9.81 12.45 -20.96
C VAL A 196 11.16 13.16 -20.87
N ASP A 197 11.54 13.64 -19.68
CA ASP A 197 12.85 14.28 -19.44
C ASP A 197 14.02 13.35 -19.80
N SER A 198 13.84 12.05 -19.57
CA SER A 198 14.81 11.00 -19.90
C SER A 198 14.72 10.51 -21.36
N LYS A 199 13.91 11.16 -22.21
CA LYS A 199 13.65 10.78 -23.62
C LYS A 199 13.07 9.38 -23.84
N ARG A 200 12.45 8.79 -22.81
CA ARG A 200 11.78 7.47 -22.85
C ARG A 200 10.30 7.64 -23.16
N ILE A 201 10.00 8.32 -24.27
CA ILE A 201 8.65 8.79 -24.59
C ILE A 201 7.61 7.66 -24.74
N PRO A 202 7.90 6.52 -25.39
CA PRO A 202 6.93 5.42 -25.49
C PRO A 202 6.48 4.89 -24.12
N GLU A 203 7.39 4.89 -23.16
CA GLU A 203 7.09 4.46 -21.79
C GLU A 203 6.22 5.48 -21.06
N ALA A 204 6.52 6.77 -21.20
CA ALA A 204 5.73 7.85 -20.62
C ALA A 204 4.28 7.78 -21.12
N VAL A 205 4.08 7.66 -22.43
CA VAL A 205 2.75 7.52 -23.04
C VAL A 205 2.03 6.29 -22.50
N ARG A 206 2.70 5.13 -22.39
CA ARG A 206 2.07 3.91 -21.87
C ARG A 206 1.61 4.05 -20.41
N PHE A 207 2.42 4.66 -19.54
CA PHE A 207 2.02 4.89 -18.14
C PHE A 207 0.88 5.90 -18.02
N LEU A 208 0.83 6.92 -18.87
CA LEU A 208 -0.28 7.87 -18.90
C LEU A 208 -1.57 7.20 -19.39
N GLN A 209 -1.50 6.36 -20.43
CA GLN A 209 -2.63 5.53 -20.86
C GLN A 209 -3.11 4.61 -19.74
N LEU A 210 -2.20 3.94 -19.04
CA LEU A 210 -2.52 3.13 -17.87
C LEU A 210 -3.22 3.96 -16.78
N ASN A 211 -2.83 5.22 -16.60
CA ASN A 211 -3.50 6.11 -15.64
C ASN A 211 -4.94 6.41 -16.08
N LEU A 212 -5.19 6.63 -17.37
CA LEU A 212 -6.55 6.86 -17.91
C LEU A 212 -7.45 5.63 -17.78
N GLU A 213 -6.91 4.41 -17.74
CA GLU A 213 -7.69 3.20 -17.43
C GLU A 213 -8.32 3.27 -16.02
N GLN A 214 -7.69 4.01 -15.10
CA GLN A 214 -8.17 4.17 -13.71
C GLN A 214 -8.83 5.52 -13.45
N TYR A 215 -8.42 6.55 -14.19
CA TYR A 215 -8.85 7.95 -14.05
C TYR A 215 -9.20 8.53 -15.43
N PRO A 216 -10.33 8.13 -16.06
CA PRO A 216 -10.65 8.50 -17.44
C PRO A 216 -10.81 10.01 -17.69
N GLU A 217 -11.09 10.77 -16.63
CA GLU A 217 -11.29 12.23 -16.65
C GLU A 217 -10.10 13.00 -16.05
N SER A 218 -8.93 12.37 -15.95
CA SER A 218 -7.73 13.00 -15.40
C SER A 218 -7.18 14.09 -16.33
N VAL A 219 -7.57 15.35 -16.08
CA VAL A 219 -7.00 16.52 -16.77
C VAL A 219 -5.46 16.56 -16.70
N PRO A 220 -4.80 16.30 -15.55
CA PRO A 220 -3.34 16.25 -15.50
C PRO A 220 -2.75 15.20 -16.45
N THR A 221 -3.41 14.06 -16.63
CA THR A 221 -2.94 12.99 -17.53
C THR A 221 -3.05 13.38 -19.00
N TYR A 222 -4.15 14.00 -19.42
CA TYR A 222 -4.28 14.50 -20.79
C TYR A 222 -3.27 15.62 -21.09
N VAL A 223 -3.02 16.52 -20.14
CA VAL A 223 -1.98 17.56 -20.29
C VAL A 223 -0.59 16.92 -20.42
N ALA A 224 -0.28 15.91 -19.60
CA ALA A 224 1.00 15.18 -19.70
C ALA A 224 1.12 14.36 -20.99
N LEU A 225 0.03 13.77 -21.49
CA LEU A 225 0.01 13.10 -22.80
C LEU A 225 0.35 14.08 -23.91
N SER A 226 -0.21 15.29 -23.87
CA SER A 226 0.13 16.33 -24.84
C SER A 226 1.62 16.60 -24.89
N ARG A 227 2.26 16.78 -23.73
CA ARG A 227 3.70 17.03 -23.64
C ARG A 227 4.52 15.86 -24.14
N ALA A 228 4.13 14.64 -23.79
CA ALA A 228 4.79 13.43 -24.25
C ALA A 228 4.70 13.29 -25.78
N HIS A 229 3.52 13.54 -26.37
CA HIS A 229 3.32 13.48 -27.81
C HIS A 229 4.07 14.60 -28.54
N GLU A 230 4.08 15.83 -28.00
CA GLU A 230 4.88 16.92 -28.55
C GLU A 230 6.38 16.58 -28.52
N ALA A 231 6.88 15.99 -27.44
CA ALA A 231 8.26 15.52 -27.34
C ALA A 231 8.58 14.36 -28.32
N ALA A 232 7.57 13.60 -28.76
CA ALA A 232 7.69 12.61 -29.83
C ALA A 232 7.57 13.22 -31.24
N GLY A 233 7.28 14.52 -31.37
CA GLY A 233 6.97 15.16 -32.65
C GLY A 233 5.57 14.85 -33.18
N ASP A 234 4.73 14.15 -32.40
CA ASP A 234 3.34 13.83 -32.74
C ASP A 234 2.41 14.97 -32.32
N ARG A 235 2.46 16.06 -33.09
CA ARG A 235 1.65 17.25 -32.85
C ARG A 235 0.15 16.96 -32.88
N SER A 236 -0.29 16.05 -33.75
CA SER A 236 -1.71 15.70 -33.89
C SER A 236 -2.24 15.05 -32.61
N ALA A 237 -1.52 14.07 -32.07
CA ALA A 237 -1.88 13.45 -30.79
C ALA A 237 -1.77 14.44 -29.62
N ALA A 238 -0.80 15.36 -29.66
CA ALA A 238 -0.68 16.40 -28.64
C ALA A 238 -1.90 17.33 -28.59
N VAL A 239 -2.35 17.82 -29.75
CA VAL A 239 -3.58 18.62 -29.90
C VAL A 239 -4.79 17.84 -29.40
N ALA A 240 -4.96 16.58 -29.82
CA ALA A 240 -6.09 15.75 -29.40
C ALA A 240 -6.16 15.56 -27.88
N ALA A 241 -5.01 15.39 -27.22
CA ALA A 241 -4.94 15.29 -25.77
C ALA A 241 -5.36 16.60 -25.07
N LEU A 242 -4.92 17.77 -25.56
CA LEU A 242 -5.35 19.07 -24.99
C LEU A 242 -6.81 19.42 -25.30
N GLU A 243 -7.36 19.00 -26.43
CA GLU A 243 -8.79 19.11 -26.72
C GLU A 243 -9.59 18.35 -25.67
N LYS A 244 -9.17 17.11 -25.35
CA LYS A 244 -9.80 16.33 -24.30
C LYS A 244 -9.64 17.00 -22.92
N ALA A 245 -8.46 17.50 -22.59
CA ALA A 245 -8.23 18.26 -21.34
C ALA A 245 -9.12 19.52 -21.24
N THR A 246 -9.26 20.26 -22.35
CA THR A 246 -10.09 21.47 -22.43
C THR A 246 -11.57 21.13 -22.30
N SER A 247 -12.03 20.02 -22.87
CA SER A 247 -13.42 19.57 -22.74
C SER A 247 -13.81 19.26 -21.29
N LEU A 248 -12.84 18.78 -20.48
CA LEU A 248 -13.02 18.48 -19.07
C LEU A 248 -12.88 19.71 -18.17
N ARG A 249 -12.13 20.73 -18.61
CA ARG A 249 -11.92 21.98 -17.86
C ARG A 249 -11.86 23.20 -18.80
N PRO A 250 -13.03 23.67 -19.30
CA PRO A 250 -13.08 24.72 -20.33
C PRO A 250 -12.55 26.08 -19.85
N ASP A 251 -12.63 26.35 -18.55
CA ASP A 251 -12.23 27.63 -17.96
C ASP A 251 -10.72 27.74 -17.70
N ASP A 252 -9.97 26.64 -17.85
CA ASP A 252 -8.51 26.63 -17.62
C ASP A 252 -7.78 27.35 -18.77
N ARG A 253 -7.53 28.64 -18.57
CA ARG A 253 -6.84 29.50 -19.56
C ARG A 253 -5.50 28.93 -20.01
N ARG A 254 -4.76 28.26 -19.11
CA ARG A 254 -3.44 27.71 -19.41
C ARG A 254 -3.53 26.57 -20.43
N ILE A 255 -4.53 25.69 -20.28
CA ILE A 255 -4.75 24.58 -21.23
C ILE A 255 -5.19 25.13 -22.59
N ARG A 256 -6.07 26.13 -22.61
CA ARG A 256 -6.52 26.77 -23.86
C ARG A 256 -5.40 27.48 -24.60
N SER A 257 -4.58 28.29 -23.91
CA SER A 257 -3.42 28.95 -24.52
C SER A 257 -2.46 27.95 -25.14
N GLU A 258 -2.22 26.82 -24.48
CA GLU A 258 -1.33 25.78 -25.00
C GLU A 258 -1.91 25.08 -26.23
N LEU A 259 -3.22 24.79 -26.23
CA LEU A 259 -3.91 24.22 -27.38
C LEU A 259 -3.85 25.16 -28.60
N GLU A 260 -4.03 26.46 -28.38
CA GLU A 260 -3.91 27.47 -29.44
C GLU A 260 -2.48 27.56 -30.00
N ARG A 261 -1.46 27.50 -29.13
CA ARG A 261 -0.05 27.43 -29.55
C ARG A 261 0.18 26.21 -30.45
N LEU A 262 -0.25 25.03 -30.00
CA LEU A 262 -0.13 23.79 -30.76
C LEU A 262 -0.97 23.76 -32.06
N ARG A 263 -1.96 24.63 -32.23
CA ARG A 263 -2.64 24.77 -33.54
C ARG A 263 -1.91 25.71 -34.49
N LYS A 264 -1.29 26.77 -33.96
CA LYS A 264 -0.65 27.83 -34.78
C LYS A 264 0.69 27.43 -35.40
N GLU A 265 1.55 26.71 -34.70
CA GLU A 265 2.86 26.32 -35.29
C GLU A 265 2.74 25.13 -36.30
N GLY A 266 1.52 24.73 -36.65
CA GLY A 266 1.23 23.70 -37.68
C GLY A 266 0.73 24.27 -39.01
N THR A 267 0.60 25.59 -39.13
CA THR A 267 0.30 26.34 -40.37
C THR A 267 1.54 27.08 -40.84
#